data_AF-A0A2K3DIZ1-F1
#
_entry.id   AF-A0A2K3DIZ1-F1
#
_cell.length_a   1.000
_cell.length_b   1.000
_cell.length_c   1.000
_cell.angle_alpha   90.00
_cell.angle_beta   90.00
_cell.angle_gamma   90.00
#
_symmetry.space_group_name_H-M   'P 1'
#
loop_
_entity.id
_entity.type
_entity.pdbx_description
1 polymer ?
#
loop_
_entity_poly.entity_id
_entity_poly.type
_entity_poly.pdbx_seq_one_letter_code
_entity_poly.pdbx_strand_id
1 'polypeptide(L)'
;MCSSTITGDTGMRLGDPRRPLTVPPLSFVKTRGQPGGEDLDILVPQLLYLPRALYNSPWETKKDIAFFRGKYTCSHMWEQLYGLRDACPRNALAYMSERDRRAGNATALDVGLTQTLPETRPESSIPYRLGEHPQLDLPIVPKVSIGRHAPHKWLLNLEGMVCAYRLSQLMAVNSLILHQRTPYFEYFYRSIRPGQHFLEFWNTTVRADGGRGGSRLLGIEEDVYGAVEAARALEQTSPGRIHGMVRNSQQFAAKLLTLRMRMRYYRAALLGYKALFPDMDEYITRYIAAARKHGFLG
;
A
#
# COMPACT_ATOMS: atom_id res chain seq x y z
N MET A 1 3.39 -28.69 1.68
CA MET A 1 3.05 -27.31 2.13
C MET A 1 3.87 -26.33 1.31
N CYS A 2 3.31 -25.74 0.26
CA CYS A 2 3.94 -24.61 -0.42
C CYS A 2 3.83 -23.40 0.49
N SER A 3 4.86 -23.13 1.28
CA SER A 3 5.03 -21.88 1.99
C SER A 3 5.17 -20.78 0.95
N SER A 4 4.08 -20.05 0.70
CA SER A 4 4.14 -18.74 0.07
C SER A 4 4.75 -17.76 1.07
N THR A 5 6.04 -17.96 1.33
CA THR A 5 6.86 -17.01 2.07
C THR A 5 6.97 -15.80 1.15
N ILE A 6 6.39 -14.68 1.57
CA ILE A 6 6.78 -13.36 1.07
C ILE A 6 8.25 -13.22 1.47
N THR A 7 9.14 -13.67 0.60
CA THR A 7 10.57 -13.41 0.74
C THR A 7 10.70 -11.89 0.71
N GLY A 8 11.27 -11.33 1.77
CA GLY A 8 11.55 -9.89 1.93
C GLY A 8 12.62 -9.38 0.97
N ASP A 9 12.62 -9.89 -0.25
CA ASP A 9 13.49 -9.48 -1.33
C ASP A 9 12.59 -8.93 -2.43
N THR A 10 12.58 -7.60 -2.54
CA THR A 10 11.91 -6.85 -3.61
C THR A 10 12.40 -7.25 -5.01
N GLY A 11 13.42 -8.10 -5.12
CA GLY A 11 13.94 -8.65 -6.37
C GLY A 11 13.22 -9.89 -6.91
N MET A 12 12.48 -10.68 -6.12
CA MET A 12 11.91 -11.94 -6.63
C MET A 12 10.48 -11.77 -7.13
N ARG A 13 10.34 -11.22 -8.35
CA ARG A 13 9.09 -11.26 -9.13
C ARG A 13 8.80 -12.71 -9.53
N LEU A 14 7.97 -13.40 -8.74
CA LEU A 14 7.69 -14.83 -8.96
C LEU A 14 7.12 -15.08 -10.35
N GLY A 15 6.14 -14.29 -10.78
CA GLY A 15 5.58 -14.34 -12.13
C GLY A 15 6.28 -13.46 -13.17
N ASP A 16 7.57 -13.13 -13.03
CA ASP A 16 8.29 -12.43 -14.10
C ASP A 16 8.22 -13.26 -15.41
N PRO A 17 7.73 -12.68 -16.53
CA PRO A 17 7.52 -13.42 -17.78
C PRO A 17 8.83 -13.93 -18.41
N ARG A 18 10.00 -13.45 -17.97
CA ARG A 18 11.30 -13.93 -18.44
C ARG A 18 11.76 -15.20 -17.73
N ARG A 19 11.08 -15.63 -16.67
CA ARG A 19 11.41 -16.85 -15.94
C ARG A 19 10.81 -18.07 -16.65
N PRO A 20 11.48 -19.24 -16.58
CA PRO A 20 10.93 -20.48 -17.11
C PRO A 20 9.82 -21.01 -16.18
N LEU A 21 8.64 -20.40 -16.26
CA LEU A 21 7.49 -20.77 -15.45
C LEU A 21 6.68 -21.85 -16.16
N THR A 22 6.57 -23.02 -15.54
CA THR A 22 5.73 -24.11 -16.05
C THR A 22 4.24 -23.77 -15.94
N VAL A 23 3.85 -23.03 -14.90
CA VAL A 23 2.46 -22.62 -14.63
C VAL A 23 2.46 -21.24 -13.95
N PRO A 24 1.40 -20.41 -14.15
CA PRO A 24 1.31 -19.12 -13.50
C PRO A 24 1.12 -19.27 -11.97
N PRO A 25 1.94 -18.63 -11.13
CA PRO A 25 1.82 -18.73 -9.68
C PRO A 25 0.59 -17.97 -9.15
N LEU A 26 0.05 -18.37 -8.00
CA LEU A 26 -0.94 -17.56 -7.28
C LEU A 26 -0.23 -16.56 -6.37
N SER A 27 -0.62 -15.29 -6.41
CA SER A 27 -0.02 -14.23 -5.58
C SER A 27 -1.06 -13.24 -5.05
N PHE A 28 -0.77 -12.60 -3.93
CA PHE A 28 -1.59 -11.51 -3.38
C PHE A 28 -1.36 -10.17 -4.10
N VAL A 29 -0.20 -10.03 -4.74
CA VAL A 29 0.25 -8.77 -5.34
C VAL A 29 0.87 -9.03 -6.70
N LYS A 30 0.66 -8.10 -7.61
CA LYS A 30 1.34 -7.95 -8.88
C LYS A 30 1.97 -6.59 -8.99
N THR A 31 2.90 -6.48 -9.92
CA THR A 31 3.55 -5.24 -10.29
C THR A 31 3.22 -4.87 -11.73
N ARG A 32 2.97 -3.59 -11.98
CA ARG A 32 2.76 -3.01 -13.32
C ARG A 32 3.94 -2.13 -13.71
N GLY A 33 4.25 -2.08 -15.01
CA GLY A 33 5.25 -1.15 -15.55
C GLY A 33 6.71 -1.53 -15.25
N GLN A 34 6.96 -2.81 -14.96
CA GLN A 34 8.31 -3.31 -14.70
C GLN A 34 9.09 -3.57 -16.00
N PRO A 35 10.43 -3.41 -16.00
CA PRO A 35 11.27 -3.87 -17.09
C PRO A 35 11.04 -5.38 -17.35
N GLY A 36 10.75 -5.75 -18.60
CA GLY A 36 10.47 -7.13 -19.01
C GLY A 36 8.99 -7.52 -19.08
N GLY A 37 8.05 -6.62 -18.75
CA GLY A 37 6.60 -6.86 -18.91
C GLY A 37 5.86 -7.06 -17.58
N GLU A 38 4.54 -7.24 -17.65
CA GLU A 38 3.69 -7.42 -16.47
C GLU A 38 3.84 -8.82 -15.85
N ASP A 39 3.68 -8.90 -14.53
CA ASP A 39 3.71 -10.16 -13.78
C ASP A 39 2.60 -11.13 -14.27
N LEU A 40 2.95 -12.39 -14.49
CA LEU A 40 2.06 -13.47 -14.93
C LEU A 40 1.23 -14.11 -13.81
N ASP A 41 1.43 -13.70 -12.55
CA ASP A 41 0.73 -14.29 -11.41
C ASP A 41 -0.81 -14.31 -11.59
N ILE A 42 -1.53 -15.15 -10.86
CA ILE A 42 -2.98 -15.02 -10.73
C ILE A 42 -3.24 -14.38 -9.38
N LEU A 43 -3.77 -13.16 -9.42
CA LEU A 43 -4.09 -12.42 -8.21
C LEU A 43 -5.19 -13.12 -7.43
N VAL A 44 -4.89 -13.46 -6.19
CA VAL A 44 -5.85 -13.99 -5.22
C VAL A 44 -5.95 -13.05 -4.02
N PRO A 45 -7.11 -12.97 -3.34
CA PRO A 45 -7.26 -12.11 -2.17
C PRO A 45 -6.38 -12.59 -1.02
N GLN A 46 -5.76 -11.68 -0.28
CA GLN A 46 -5.28 -12.02 1.07
C GLN A 46 -6.49 -12.15 2.02
N LEU A 47 -6.46 -13.08 3.00
CA LEU A 47 -7.56 -13.31 3.95
C LEU A 47 -7.32 -12.68 5.34
N LEU A 48 -6.24 -11.93 5.50
CA LEU A 48 -5.90 -11.19 6.71
C LEU A 48 -6.61 -9.82 6.72
N TYR A 49 -6.63 -9.20 7.89
CA TYR A 49 -6.96 -7.77 8.03
C TYR A 49 -8.32 -7.35 7.44
N LEU A 50 -9.29 -8.26 7.48
CA LEU A 50 -10.63 -8.06 6.93
C LEU A 50 -11.35 -6.89 7.61
N PRO A 51 -11.97 -5.97 6.85
CA PRO A 51 -12.86 -4.97 7.44
C PRO A 51 -14.04 -5.68 8.14
N ARG A 52 -14.16 -5.49 9.46
CA ARG A 52 -15.24 -6.09 10.26
C ARG A 52 -16.40 -5.15 10.52
N ALA A 53 -16.16 -3.85 10.40
CA ALA A 53 -17.13 -2.79 10.62
C ALA A 53 -16.78 -1.59 9.76
N LEU A 54 -17.77 -0.70 9.55
CA LEU A 54 -17.53 0.66 9.08
C LEU A 54 -17.22 1.54 10.28
N TYR A 55 -16.22 2.42 10.14
CA TYR A 55 -15.80 3.33 11.20
C TYR A 55 -16.14 4.76 10.82
N ASN A 56 -17.00 5.38 11.62
CA ASN A 56 -17.55 6.69 11.34
C ASN A 56 -17.24 7.68 12.45
N SER A 57 -16.90 8.91 12.07
CA SER A 57 -16.89 10.09 12.95
C SER A 57 -17.55 11.26 12.20
N PRO A 58 -18.30 12.15 12.87
CA PRO A 58 -18.89 13.33 12.22
C PRO A 58 -17.82 14.13 11.49
N TRP A 59 -18.06 14.48 10.22
CA TRP A 59 -17.03 15.01 9.34
C TRP A 59 -16.48 16.35 9.83
N GLU A 60 -17.35 17.17 10.40
CA GLU A 60 -17.10 18.50 10.94
C GLU A 60 -16.19 18.46 12.17
N THR A 61 -16.19 17.34 12.90
CA THR A 61 -15.34 17.14 14.09
C THR A 61 -13.98 16.52 13.77
N LYS A 62 -13.75 16.11 12.51
CA LYS A 62 -12.49 15.48 12.12
C LYS A 62 -11.38 16.52 12.05
N LYS A 63 -10.20 16.10 12.48
CA LYS A 63 -8.95 16.87 12.33
C LYS A 63 -8.61 17.00 10.85
N ASP A 64 -8.38 18.23 10.41
CA ASP A 64 -7.87 18.55 9.08
C ASP A 64 -6.35 18.31 8.99
N ILE A 65 -5.97 17.03 9.02
CA ILE A 65 -4.57 16.60 8.96
C ILE A 65 -4.48 15.23 8.29
N ALA A 66 -3.42 15.01 7.50
CA ALA A 66 -3.14 13.73 6.89
C ALA A 66 -2.45 12.79 7.86
N PHE A 67 -3.08 11.65 8.13
CA PHE A 67 -2.72 10.79 9.23
C PHE A 67 -2.17 9.44 8.77
N PHE A 68 -1.09 8.98 9.43
CA PHE A 68 -0.53 7.64 9.25
C PHE A 68 0.15 7.12 10.52
N ARG A 69 -0.03 5.81 10.79
CA ARG A 69 0.74 5.05 11.79
C ARG A 69 1.14 3.71 11.21
N GLY A 70 2.44 3.40 11.16
CA GLY A 70 2.91 2.14 10.62
C GLY A 70 4.38 1.83 10.87
N LYS A 71 4.81 0.64 10.46
CA LYS A 71 6.23 0.27 10.42
C LYS A 71 6.93 1.00 9.29
N TYR A 72 8.26 1.12 9.39
CA TYR A 72 9.14 1.72 8.39
C TYR A 72 9.23 0.94 7.05
N THR A 73 8.48 -0.15 6.89
CA THR A 73 8.57 -1.00 5.70
C THR A 73 8.04 -0.31 4.45
N CYS A 74 8.81 -0.34 3.37
CA CYS A 74 8.49 0.21 2.05
C CYS A 74 9.16 -0.65 0.98
N SER A 75 8.83 -0.39 -0.29
CA SER A 75 9.53 -1.02 -1.39
C SER A 75 10.82 -0.23 -1.64
N HIS A 76 11.89 -0.93 -1.99
CA HIS A 76 13.11 -0.30 -2.50
C HIS A 76 12.96 0.15 -3.95
N MET A 77 11.74 0.19 -4.49
CA MET A 77 11.54 0.56 -5.89
C MET A 77 11.80 2.04 -6.14
N TRP A 78 11.49 2.90 -5.17
CA TRP A 78 11.74 4.34 -5.31
C TRP A 78 13.24 4.65 -5.41
N GLU A 79 14.08 3.82 -4.81
CA GLU A 79 15.53 3.87 -5.00
C GLU A 79 15.91 3.56 -6.45
N GLN A 80 15.29 2.54 -7.06
CA GLN A 80 15.51 2.20 -8.46
C GLN A 80 14.98 3.27 -9.43
N LEU A 81 13.81 3.85 -9.14
CA LEU A 81 13.15 4.83 -10.02
C LEU A 81 13.82 6.21 -9.98
N TYR A 82 14.34 6.60 -8.83
CA TYR A 82 14.88 7.95 -8.62
C TYR A 82 16.39 7.99 -8.32
N GLY A 83 17.06 6.84 -8.26
CA GLY A 83 18.47 6.77 -7.90
C GLY A 83 18.76 7.21 -6.45
N LEU A 84 17.73 7.18 -5.58
CA LEU A 84 17.81 7.65 -4.21
C LEU A 84 17.98 6.50 -3.23
N ARG A 85 19.16 6.38 -2.63
CA ARG A 85 19.45 5.33 -1.63
C ARG A 85 18.52 5.43 -0.44
N ASP A 86 17.99 4.27 -0.03
CA ASP A 86 17.02 4.12 1.06
C ASP A 86 15.76 5.00 0.91
N ALA A 87 15.31 5.27 -0.32
CA ALA A 87 14.13 6.10 -0.54
C ALA A 87 12.85 5.40 -0.07
N CYS A 88 12.41 5.72 1.15
CA CYS A 88 11.27 5.10 1.78
C CYS A 88 10.15 6.13 2.04
N PRO A 89 8.99 6.03 1.37
CA PRO A 89 7.89 6.98 1.54
C PRO A 89 7.43 7.16 2.99
N ARG A 90 7.37 6.06 3.75
CA ARG A 90 6.95 6.10 5.15
C ARG A 90 7.93 6.87 6.03
N ASN A 91 9.22 6.70 5.78
CA ASN A 91 10.26 7.34 6.56
C ASN A 91 10.37 8.81 6.18
N ALA A 92 10.31 9.12 4.88
CA ALA A 92 10.31 10.49 4.37
C ALA A 92 9.16 11.31 4.96
N LEU A 93 7.93 10.78 4.92
CA LEU A 93 6.76 11.50 5.45
C LEU A 93 6.79 11.60 6.99
N ALA A 94 7.34 10.60 7.69
CA ALA A 94 7.54 10.68 9.13
C ALA A 94 8.58 11.76 9.50
N TYR A 95 9.67 11.85 8.74
CA TYR A 95 10.66 12.90 8.86
C TYR A 95 10.04 14.29 8.61
N MET A 96 9.27 14.46 7.54
CA MET A 96 8.59 15.72 7.24
C MET A 96 7.64 16.13 8.37
N SER A 97 6.82 15.20 8.87
CA SER A 97 5.93 15.45 10.00
C SER A 97 6.69 15.85 11.27
N GLU A 98 7.84 15.23 11.56
CA GLU A 98 8.67 15.57 12.71
C GLU A 98 9.37 16.93 12.54
N ARG A 99 9.94 17.19 11.36
CA ARG A 99 10.57 18.46 11.00
C ARG A 99 9.61 19.63 11.21
N ASP A 100 8.42 19.53 10.63
CA ASP A 100 7.41 20.57 10.70
C ASP A 100 6.92 20.77 12.14
N ARG A 101 6.85 19.70 12.93
CA ARG A 101 6.48 19.76 14.36
C ARG A 101 7.52 20.51 15.18
N ARG A 102 8.81 20.24 14.97
CA ARG A 102 9.91 20.94 15.64
C ARG A 102 9.98 22.41 15.25
N ALA A 103 9.61 22.74 14.01
CA ALA A 103 9.50 24.10 13.53
C ALA A 103 8.23 24.83 14.01
N GLY A 104 7.30 24.14 14.69
CA GLY A 104 6.02 24.73 15.12
C GLY A 104 4.99 24.90 14.00
N ASN A 105 5.17 24.24 12.84
CA ASN A 105 4.32 24.38 11.64
C ASN A 105 3.72 23.04 11.15
N ALA A 106 3.43 22.09 12.06
CA ALA A 106 2.85 20.79 11.72
C ALA A 106 1.34 20.88 11.41
N THR A 107 0.97 21.51 10.29
CA THR A 107 -0.43 21.74 9.90
C THR A 107 -0.98 20.71 8.91
N ALA A 108 -0.12 20.02 8.16
CA ALA A 108 -0.55 19.14 7.07
C ALA A 108 -0.40 17.64 7.39
N LEU A 109 0.65 17.24 8.11
CA LEU A 109 1.03 15.83 8.30
C LEU A 109 1.12 15.43 9.78
N ASP A 110 0.45 14.35 10.14
CA ASP A 110 0.65 13.59 11.36
C ASP A 110 1.02 12.14 10.99
N VAL A 111 2.30 11.95 10.70
CA VAL A 111 2.86 10.67 10.25
C VAL A 111 3.86 10.19 11.29
N GLY A 112 3.67 8.95 11.75
CA GLY A 112 4.56 8.40 12.77
C GLY A 112 4.85 6.92 12.58
N LEU A 113 6.08 6.54 12.96
CA LEU A 113 6.57 5.18 12.88
C LEU A 113 6.36 4.43 14.20
N THR A 114 5.94 3.17 14.11
CA THR A 114 5.64 2.33 15.28
C THR A 114 6.82 1.47 15.73
N GLN A 115 7.96 1.60 15.06
CA GLN A 115 9.19 0.84 15.31
C GLN A 115 10.39 1.71 14.93
N THR A 116 11.48 1.51 15.65
CA THR A 116 12.77 2.15 15.36
C THR A 116 13.23 1.79 13.95
N LEU A 117 13.75 2.79 13.26
CA LEU A 117 14.44 2.57 11.99
C LEU A 117 15.68 1.71 12.25
N PRO A 118 15.98 0.73 11.39
CA PRO A 118 17.31 0.11 11.40
C PRO A 118 18.36 1.19 11.10
N GLU A 119 19.60 0.97 11.51
CA GLU A 119 20.70 1.90 11.22
C GLU A 119 20.69 2.29 9.73
N THR A 120 20.50 3.59 9.47
CA THR A 120 20.48 4.13 8.12
C THR A 120 21.89 4.12 7.57
N ARG A 121 22.06 3.73 6.30
CA ARG A 121 23.37 3.72 5.67
C ARG A 121 23.95 5.15 5.63
N PRO A 122 25.27 5.34 5.82
CA PRO A 122 25.91 6.66 5.77
C PRO A 122 25.54 7.49 4.52
N GLU A 123 25.38 6.80 3.39
CA GLU A 123 25.05 7.26 2.04
C GLU A 123 23.55 7.44 1.73
N SER A 124 22.67 7.36 2.72
CA SER A 124 21.22 7.51 2.51
C SER A 124 20.87 8.82 1.80
N SER A 125 20.08 8.75 0.72
CA SER A 125 19.76 9.92 -0.11
C SER A 125 18.58 10.73 0.42
N ILE A 126 17.78 10.16 1.33
CA ILE A 126 16.82 10.94 2.09
C ILE A 126 17.55 11.46 3.32
N PRO A 127 17.52 12.78 3.59
CA PRO A 127 18.08 13.31 4.82
C PRO A 127 17.17 12.85 5.96
N TYR A 128 17.38 11.64 6.45
CA TYR A 128 16.87 11.19 7.74
C TYR A 128 17.64 11.89 8.88
N ARG A 129 18.06 13.15 8.69
CA ARG A 129 18.92 13.90 9.60
C ARG A 129 18.39 15.32 9.70
N LEU A 130 18.15 15.79 10.92
CA LEU A 130 17.72 17.17 11.23
C LEU A 130 18.82 17.98 11.97
N GLY A 131 20.08 17.49 12.02
CA GLY A 131 21.19 18.17 12.71
C GLY A 131 22.53 17.40 12.67
N GLU A 132 23.51 17.87 13.47
CA GLU A 132 24.91 17.40 13.51
C GLU A 132 25.14 16.10 14.32
N HIS A 133 24.12 15.59 15.04
CA HIS A 133 24.23 14.35 15.82
C HIS A 133 23.66 13.13 15.05
N PRO A 134 24.39 12.00 14.99
CA PRO A 134 24.19 10.93 14.00
C PRO A 134 23.01 9.96 14.23
N GLN A 135 22.04 10.29 15.09
CA GLN A 135 20.89 9.42 15.36
C GLN A 135 19.60 10.25 15.31
N LEU A 136 18.73 9.95 14.33
CA LEU A 136 17.39 10.52 14.25
C LEU A 136 16.50 9.78 15.24
N ASP A 137 16.26 10.37 16.41
CA ASP A 137 15.16 9.94 17.28
C ASP A 137 13.83 10.41 16.66
N LEU A 138 13.41 9.82 15.52
CA LEU A 138 12.00 9.88 15.16
C LEU A 138 11.23 9.28 16.34
N PRO A 139 10.26 9.99 16.91
CA PRO A 139 9.53 9.47 18.05
C PRO A 139 8.81 8.18 17.63
N ILE A 140 9.04 7.11 18.39
CA ILE A 140 8.31 5.87 18.23
C ILE A 140 6.92 6.08 18.81
N VAL A 141 5.93 6.12 17.92
CA VAL A 141 4.55 6.37 18.32
C VAL A 141 3.78 5.05 18.48
N PRO A 142 2.78 4.98 19.38
CA PRO A 142 1.97 3.80 19.55
C PRO A 142 1.26 3.37 18.26
N LYS A 143 1.02 2.07 18.12
CA LYS A 143 0.12 1.54 17.09
C LYS A 143 -1.29 2.07 17.34
N VAL A 144 -1.97 2.48 16.27
CA VAL A 144 -3.36 2.96 16.31
C VAL A 144 -4.23 1.95 15.56
N SER A 145 -5.36 1.55 16.16
CA SER A 145 -6.32 0.67 15.50
C SER A 145 -7.04 1.40 14.36
N ILE A 146 -7.50 0.67 13.35
CA ILE A 146 -8.14 1.27 12.16
C ILE A 146 -9.33 2.17 12.54
N GLY A 147 -10.17 1.75 13.48
CA GLY A 147 -11.30 2.59 13.92
C GLY A 147 -10.88 3.93 14.53
N ARG A 148 -9.70 4.00 15.16
CA ARG A 148 -9.15 5.26 15.71
C ARG A 148 -8.51 6.16 14.64
N HIS A 149 -8.54 5.78 13.37
CA HIS A 149 -8.19 6.69 12.28
C HIS A 149 -9.37 7.59 11.90
N ALA A 150 -10.61 7.21 12.23
CA ALA A 150 -11.83 7.95 11.89
C ALA A 150 -11.85 9.44 12.30
N PRO A 151 -11.19 9.89 13.38
CA PRO A 151 -11.14 11.31 13.71
C PRO A 151 -10.30 12.20 12.77
N HIS A 152 -9.68 11.68 11.71
CA HIS A 152 -8.83 12.45 10.78
C HIS A 152 -9.50 12.51 9.41
N LYS A 153 -9.47 13.66 8.74
CA LYS A 153 -10.10 13.83 7.41
C LYS A 153 -9.37 13.06 6.32
N TRP A 154 -8.03 13.06 6.35
CA TRP A 154 -7.19 12.51 5.28
C TRP A 154 -6.37 11.33 5.80
N LEU A 155 -6.52 10.17 5.18
CA LEU A 155 -5.79 8.95 5.55
C LEU A 155 -4.79 8.57 4.47
N LEU A 156 -3.52 8.55 4.83
CA LEU A 156 -2.44 8.19 3.90
C LEU A 156 -2.38 6.67 3.74
N ASN A 157 -2.51 6.21 2.50
CA ASN A 157 -2.17 4.84 2.14
C ASN A 157 -0.79 4.80 1.50
N LEU A 158 0.21 4.46 2.30
CA LEU A 158 1.60 4.28 1.88
C LEU A 158 1.90 2.81 1.66
N GLU A 159 2.61 2.48 0.59
CA GLU A 159 3.00 1.10 0.29
C GLU A 159 3.89 0.50 1.39
N GLY A 160 3.95 -0.83 1.44
CA GLY A 160 4.88 -1.59 2.27
C GLY A 160 6.02 -2.13 1.41
N MET A 161 6.56 -3.32 1.73
CA MET A 161 7.48 -4.02 0.83
C MET A 161 6.88 -4.24 -0.58
N VAL A 162 5.55 -4.30 -0.64
CA VAL A 162 4.70 -4.40 -1.84
C VAL A 162 3.44 -3.55 -1.60
N CYS A 163 2.26 -3.93 -2.11
CA CYS A 163 0.98 -3.35 -1.69
C CYS A 163 0.83 -3.26 -0.17
N ALA A 164 0.12 -2.24 0.30
CA ALA A 164 -0.28 -2.14 1.69
C ALA A 164 -1.69 -2.72 1.89
N TYR A 165 -1.77 -3.82 2.66
CA TYR A 165 -3.06 -4.43 3.07
C TYR A 165 -3.99 -3.44 3.79
N ARG A 166 -3.41 -2.36 4.33
CA ARG A 166 -4.12 -1.25 4.97
C ARG A 166 -5.14 -0.60 4.04
N LEU A 167 -4.95 -0.55 2.72
CA LEU A 167 -5.89 0.14 1.83
C LEU A 167 -7.33 -0.37 2.01
N SER A 168 -7.51 -1.70 2.00
CA SER A 168 -8.82 -2.33 2.21
C SER A 168 -9.46 -1.98 3.56
N GLN A 169 -8.64 -1.71 4.59
CA GLN A 169 -9.10 -1.32 5.91
C GLN A 169 -9.46 0.17 5.98
N LEU A 170 -8.66 1.04 5.36
CA LEU A 170 -8.94 2.48 5.31
C LEU A 170 -10.21 2.78 4.54
N MET A 171 -10.52 1.99 3.51
CA MET A 171 -11.78 2.10 2.78
C MET A 171 -13.01 1.89 3.67
N ALA A 172 -12.89 1.24 4.83
CA ALA A 172 -13.99 1.10 5.78
C ALA A 172 -14.16 2.32 6.72
N VAL A 173 -13.23 3.27 6.70
CA VAL A 173 -13.26 4.49 7.52
C VAL A 173 -13.88 5.63 6.71
N ASN A 174 -14.74 6.45 7.32
CA ASN A 174 -15.39 7.59 6.63
C ASN A 174 -14.46 8.81 6.48
N SER A 175 -13.24 8.57 6.01
CA SER A 175 -12.23 9.58 5.76
C SER A 175 -11.73 9.43 4.33
N LEU A 176 -11.29 10.53 3.73
CA LEU A 176 -10.77 10.48 2.37
C LEU A 176 -9.39 9.83 2.38
N ILE A 177 -9.18 8.89 1.46
CA ILE A 177 -7.89 8.22 1.31
C ILE A 177 -7.04 9.04 0.34
N LEU A 178 -5.83 9.40 0.80
CA LEU A 178 -4.74 9.86 -0.05
C LEU A 178 -3.89 8.62 -0.38
N HIS A 179 -4.05 8.10 -1.58
CA HIS A 179 -3.41 6.87 -2.05
C HIS A 179 -2.10 7.21 -2.76
N GLN A 180 -1.00 6.71 -2.22
CA GLN A 180 0.30 6.84 -2.87
C GLN A 180 0.25 6.06 -4.19
N ARG A 181 0.63 6.71 -5.30
CA ARG A 181 0.86 6.00 -6.55
C ARG A 181 1.92 4.92 -6.33
N THR A 182 1.55 3.68 -6.64
CA THR A 182 2.43 2.53 -6.51
C THR A 182 2.24 1.63 -7.73
N PRO A 183 3.30 0.98 -8.22
CA PRO A 183 3.17 -0.01 -9.28
C PRO A 183 2.66 -1.35 -8.76
N TYR A 184 2.62 -1.55 -7.45
CA TYR A 184 2.04 -2.74 -6.84
C TYR A 184 0.52 -2.64 -6.78
N PHE A 185 -0.19 -3.72 -7.12
CA PHE A 185 -1.63 -3.76 -7.01
C PHE A 185 -2.16 -5.13 -6.53
N GLU A 186 -3.25 -5.10 -5.75
CA GLU A 186 -4.00 -6.29 -5.32
C GLU A 186 -5.16 -6.58 -6.26
N TYR A 187 -5.80 -7.75 -6.09
CA TYR A 187 -6.91 -8.23 -6.94
C TYR A 187 -8.06 -7.23 -7.17
N PHE A 188 -8.32 -6.33 -6.22
CA PHE A 188 -9.42 -5.37 -6.27
C PHE A 188 -9.03 -3.98 -6.78
N TYR A 189 -7.74 -3.67 -6.93
CA TYR A 189 -7.26 -2.31 -7.24
C TYR A 189 -7.79 -1.82 -8.59
N ARG A 190 -7.96 -2.73 -9.56
CA ARG A 190 -8.56 -2.41 -10.87
C ARG A 190 -10.00 -1.90 -10.81
N SER A 191 -10.69 -2.15 -9.69
CA SER A 191 -12.10 -1.79 -9.51
C SER A 191 -12.28 -0.48 -8.74
N ILE A 192 -11.20 0.07 -8.18
CA ILE A 192 -11.19 1.39 -7.53
C ILE A 192 -10.46 2.37 -8.44
N ARG A 193 -10.82 3.65 -8.36
CA ARG A 193 -10.32 4.68 -9.29
C ARG A 193 -10.02 6.00 -8.58
N PRO A 194 -8.94 6.69 -8.98
CA PRO A 194 -8.66 8.07 -8.56
C PRO A 194 -9.84 8.99 -8.86
N GLY A 195 -10.13 9.91 -7.96
CA GLY A 195 -11.25 10.86 -8.08
C GLY A 195 -12.65 10.25 -7.89
N GLN A 196 -12.76 8.91 -7.76
CA GLN A 196 -14.01 8.21 -7.47
C GLN A 196 -14.01 7.53 -6.10
N HIS A 197 -12.85 7.08 -5.62
CA HIS A 197 -12.70 6.35 -4.35
C HIS A 197 -11.65 7.00 -3.44
N PHE A 198 -10.62 7.58 -4.02
CA PHE A 198 -9.48 8.17 -3.33
C PHE A 198 -8.88 9.31 -4.18
N LEU A 199 -8.04 10.14 -3.56
CA LEU A 199 -7.13 11.02 -4.29
C LEU A 199 -5.77 10.37 -4.39
N GLU A 200 -5.13 10.49 -5.55
CA GLU A 200 -3.74 10.06 -5.72
C GLU A 200 -2.78 11.18 -5.40
N PHE A 201 -1.63 10.79 -4.86
CA PHE A 201 -0.45 11.64 -4.74
C PHE A 201 0.78 10.81 -5.09
N TRP A 202 1.95 11.43 -5.11
CA TRP A 202 3.17 10.84 -5.68
C TRP A 202 3.12 10.77 -7.23
N ASN A 203 2.50 11.77 -7.84
CA ASN A 203 2.60 12.12 -9.25
C ASN A 203 3.80 13.05 -9.52
N THR A 204 5.00 12.64 -9.14
CA THR A 204 6.20 13.33 -9.61
C THR A 204 6.47 12.89 -11.03
N THR A 205 5.98 13.68 -12.00
CA THR A 205 6.63 13.77 -13.30
C THR A 205 8.03 14.31 -13.03
N VAL A 206 8.99 13.43 -12.74
CA VAL A 206 10.40 13.83 -12.75
C VAL A 206 10.66 14.36 -14.15
N ARG A 207 10.87 15.67 -14.25
CA ARG A 207 11.45 16.29 -15.42
C ARG A 207 12.78 15.58 -15.62
N ALA A 208 12.95 14.95 -16.78
CA ALA A 208 14.17 14.28 -17.19
C ALA A 208 15.27 15.29 -17.56
N ASP A 209 15.40 16.40 -16.82
CA ASP A 209 16.32 17.49 -17.11
C ASP A 209 17.39 17.67 -16.03
N GLY A 210 18.01 16.56 -15.57
CA GLY A 210 19.44 16.47 -15.20
C GLY A 210 20.08 17.56 -14.31
N GLY A 211 19.31 18.37 -13.59
CA GLY A 211 19.79 19.56 -12.91
C GLY A 211 20.62 19.23 -11.67
N ARG A 212 21.94 19.27 -11.81
CA ARG A 212 22.89 19.30 -10.68
C ARG A 212 22.69 20.60 -9.89
N GLY A 213 22.16 20.50 -8.66
CA GLY A 213 22.20 21.62 -7.72
C GLY A 213 21.11 21.57 -6.66
N GLY A 214 21.52 21.28 -5.42
CA GLY A 214 20.71 21.48 -4.21
C GLY A 214 20.00 20.22 -3.72
N SER A 215 20.14 19.94 -2.42
CA SER A 215 19.41 18.93 -1.66
C SER A 215 17.90 19.18 -1.77
N ARG A 216 17.28 18.68 -2.85
CA ARG A 216 15.83 18.67 -3.06
C ARG A 216 15.37 17.25 -2.77
N LEU A 217 14.50 17.06 -1.77
CA LEU A 217 13.62 15.89 -1.71
C LEU A 217 12.63 15.93 -2.91
N LEU A 218 13.18 15.76 -4.12
CA LEU A 218 12.59 15.33 -5.39
C LEU A 218 11.07 15.39 -5.53
N GLY A 219 10.46 16.59 -5.49
CA GLY A 219 9.01 16.75 -5.74
C GLY A 219 8.08 16.00 -4.78
N ILE A 220 8.61 15.25 -3.81
CA ILE A 220 7.87 14.44 -2.83
C ILE A 220 7.16 15.37 -1.85
N GLU A 221 7.86 16.43 -1.44
CA GLU A 221 7.33 17.43 -0.51
C GLU A 221 6.15 18.18 -1.13
N GLU A 222 6.35 18.76 -2.32
CA GLU A 222 5.33 19.50 -3.06
C GLU A 222 4.09 18.65 -3.36
N ASP A 223 4.28 17.35 -3.59
CA ASP A 223 3.19 16.45 -3.96
C ASP A 223 2.30 16.05 -2.78
N VAL A 224 2.87 15.60 -1.65
CA VAL A 224 2.03 15.22 -0.50
C VAL A 224 1.36 16.45 0.14
N TYR A 225 2.06 17.58 0.27
CA TYR A 225 1.43 18.82 0.72
C TYR A 225 0.41 19.32 -0.29
N GLY A 226 0.74 19.30 -1.59
CA GLY A 226 -0.17 19.66 -2.67
C GLY A 226 -1.43 18.79 -2.71
N ALA A 227 -1.33 17.49 -2.39
CA ALA A 227 -2.49 16.60 -2.30
C ALA A 227 -3.39 16.93 -1.10
N VAL A 228 -2.81 17.32 0.04
CA VAL A 228 -3.57 17.81 1.20
C VAL A 228 -4.27 19.12 0.87
N GLU A 229 -3.57 20.08 0.26
CA GLU A 229 -4.15 21.35 -0.17
C GLU A 229 -5.23 21.15 -1.25
N ALA A 230 -5.03 20.24 -2.20
CA ALA A 230 -6.05 19.89 -3.18
C ALA A 230 -7.29 19.26 -2.52
N ALA A 231 -7.10 18.42 -1.49
CA ALA A 231 -8.21 17.85 -0.72
C ALA A 231 -8.98 18.94 0.03
N ARG A 232 -8.29 19.89 0.68
CA ARG A 232 -8.85 21.05 1.36
C ARG A 232 -9.63 21.96 0.41
N ALA A 233 -9.02 22.32 -0.73
CA ALA A 233 -9.65 23.12 -1.76
C ALA A 233 -10.90 22.43 -2.33
N LEU A 234 -10.85 21.11 -2.55
CA LEU A 234 -11.99 20.34 -3.03
C LEU A 234 -13.12 20.25 -1.98
N GLU A 235 -12.78 20.14 -0.69
CA GLU A 235 -13.75 20.22 0.39
C GLU A 235 -14.48 21.57 0.40
N GLN A 236 -13.76 22.68 0.24
CA GLN A 236 -14.34 24.02 0.24
C GLN A 236 -15.20 24.29 -1.00
N THR A 237 -14.71 23.92 -2.18
CA THR A 237 -15.35 24.25 -3.47
C THR A 237 -16.42 23.23 -3.88
N SER A 238 -16.33 21.99 -3.42
CA SER A 238 -17.18 20.88 -3.86
C SER A 238 -17.25 19.75 -2.82
N PRO A 239 -17.78 20.00 -1.61
CA PRO A 239 -17.79 19.01 -0.52
C PRO A 239 -18.50 17.70 -0.91
N GLY A 240 -19.51 17.77 -1.78
CA GLY A 240 -20.19 16.60 -2.33
C GLY A 240 -19.26 15.61 -3.04
N ARG A 241 -18.16 16.08 -3.65
CA ARG A 241 -17.16 15.21 -4.28
C ARG A 241 -16.33 14.44 -3.25
N ILE A 242 -15.93 15.09 -2.16
CA ILE A 242 -15.23 14.45 -1.04
C ILE A 242 -16.12 13.37 -0.43
N HIS A 243 -17.35 13.71 -0.07
CA HIS A 243 -18.30 12.75 0.50
C HIS A 243 -18.67 11.62 -0.47
N GLY A 244 -18.73 11.90 -1.78
CA GLY A 244 -18.90 10.91 -2.82
C GLY A 244 -17.77 9.88 -2.83
N MET A 245 -16.51 10.34 -2.83
CA MET A 245 -15.34 9.45 -2.79
C MET A 245 -15.30 8.59 -1.52
N VAL A 246 -15.54 9.19 -0.36
CA VAL A 246 -15.60 8.49 0.93
C VAL A 246 -16.70 7.42 0.93
N ARG A 247 -17.90 7.79 0.47
CA ARG A 247 -19.05 6.86 0.37
C ARG A 247 -18.76 5.70 -0.56
N ASN A 248 -18.19 5.97 -1.74
CA ASN A 248 -17.85 4.94 -2.72
C ASN A 248 -16.85 3.94 -2.14
N SER A 249 -15.81 4.43 -1.44
CA SER A 249 -14.84 3.59 -0.75
C SER A 249 -15.47 2.72 0.34
N GLN A 250 -16.30 3.29 1.22
CA GLN A 250 -16.98 2.51 2.27
C GLN A 250 -17.96 1.49 1.71
N GLN A 251 -18.72 1.85 0.67
CA GLN A 251 -19.62 0.91 0.01
C GLN A 251 -18.85 -0.23 -0.66
N PHE A 252 -17.73 0.07 -1.32
CA PHE A 252 -16.88 -0.94 -1.92
C PHE A 252 -16.33 -1.89 -0.84
N ALA A 253 -15.83 -1.37 0.28
CA ALA A 253 -15.33 -2.18 1.39
C ALA A 253 -16.43 -3.07 1.99
N ALA A 254 -17.60 -2.50 2.29
CA ALA A 254 -18.72 -3.20 2.90
C ALA A 254 -19.32 -4.29 1.99
N LYS A 255 -19.33 -4.07 0.66
CA LYS A 255 -19.96 -4.99 -0.29
C LYS A 255 -18.97 -6.01 -0.86
N LEU A 256 -17.78 -5.59 -1.23
CA LEU A 256 -16.87 -6.35 -2.10
C LEU A 256 -15.61 -6.84 -1.40
N LEU A 257 -15.23 -6.27 -0.26
CA LEU A 257 -14.01 -6.66 0.46
C LEU A 257 -14.26 -7.56 1.68
N THR A 258 -15.50 -8.05 1.86
CA THR A 258 -15.89 -8.98 2.93
C THR A 258 -15.24 -10.35 2.78
N LEU A 259 -15.17 -11.13 3.87
CA LEU A 259 -14.69 -12.51 3.84
C LEU A 259 -15.44 -13.33 2.79
N ARG A 260 -16.77 -13.24 2.77
CA ARG A 260 -17.63 -13.96 1.83
C ARG A 260 -17.26 -13.65 0.37
N MET A 261 -17.03 -12.38 0.04
CA MET A 261 -16.69 -11.99 -1.33
C MET A 261 -15.26 -12.38 -1.70
N ARG A 262 -14.30 -12.29 -0.78
CA ARG A 262 -12.95 -12.80 -0.99
C ARG A 262 -12.94 -14.31 -1.24
N MET A 263 -13.72 -15.08 -0.46
CA MET A 263 -13.87 -16.53 -0.67
C MET A 263 -14.54 -16.87 -2.01
N ARG A 264 -15.53 -16.07 -2.44
CA ARG A 264 -16.13 -16.23 -3.78
C ARG A 264 -15.12 -15.98 -4.90
N TYR A 265 -14.32 -14.93 -4.78
CA TYR A 265 -13.25 -14.66 -5.73
C TYR A 265 -12.25 -15.81 -5.74
N TYR A 266 -11.81 -16.30 -4.57
CA TYR A 266 -10.91 -17.45 -4.47
C TYR A 266 -11.46 -18.69 -5.17
N ARG A 267 -12.73 -19.03 -4.92
CA ARG A 267 -13.39 -20.15 -5.58
C ARG A 267 -13.37 -19.98 -7.09
N ALA A 268 -13.69 -18.79 -7.60
CA ALA A 268 -13.66 -18.52 -9.03
C ALA A 268 -12.25 -18.64 -9.62
N ALA A 269 -11.23 -18.10 -8.95
CA ALA A 269 -9.85 -18.18 -9.37
C ALA A 269 -9.34 -19.63 -9.42
N LEU A 270 -9.65 -20.44 -8.39
CA LEU A 270 -9.25 -21.85 -8.34
C LEU A 270 -9.99 -22.70 -9.37
N LEU A 271 -11.28 -22.46 -9.59
CA LEU A 271 -12.05 -23.17 -10.64
C LEU A 271 -11.55 -22.81 -12.04
N GLY A 272 -11.25 -21.53 -12.28
CA GLY A 272 -10.65 -21.08 -13.54
C GLY A 272 -9.28 -21.70 -13.76
N TYR A 273 -8.43 -21.75 -12.72
CA TYR A 273 -7.13 -22.40 -12.78
C TYR A 273 -7.23 -23.90 -13.05
N LYS A 274 -8.13 -24.59 -12.34
CA LYS A 274 -8.41 -26.02 -12.55
C LYS A 274 -8.80 -26.30 -14.00
N ALA A 275 -9.62 -25.44 -14.61
CA ALA A 275 -10.11 -25.61 -15.97
C ALA A 275 -9.00 -25.51 -17.05
N LEU A 276 -7.80 -25.04 -16.71
CA LEU A 276 -6.64 -25.06 -17.61
C LEU A 276 -6.10 -26.47 -17.87
N PHE A 277 -6.50 -27.46 -17.06
CA PHE A 277 -5.96 -28.81 -17.07
C PHE A 277 -7.10 -29.83 -17.21
N PRO A 278 -7.30 -30.43 -18.39
CA PRO A 278 -8.41 -31.33 -18.65
C PRO A 278 -8.46 -32.57 -17.73
N ASP A 279 -7.31 -33.02 -17.24
CA ASP A 279 -7.14 -34.23 -16.42
C ASP A 279 -7.03 -33.93 -14.90
N MET A 280 -7.19 -32.68 -14.47
CA MET A 280 -6.95 -32.27 -13.08
C MET A 280 -7.78 -33.05 -12.05
N ASP A 281 -9.04 -33.37 -12.38
CA ASP A 281 -9.91 -34.14 -11.47
C ASP A 281 -9.42 -35.58 -11.30
N GLU A 282 -8.99 -36.21 -12.39
CA GLU A 282 -8.41 -37.55 -12.36
C GLU A 282 -7.07 -37.54 -11.61
N TYR A 283 -6.23 -36.54 -11.88
CA TYR A 283 -4.96 -36.33 -11.18
C TYR A 283 -5.16 -36.20 -9.67
N ILE A 284 -6.05 -35.30 -9.21
CA ILE A 284 -6.33 -35.09 -7.78
C ILE A 284 -6.87 -36.37 -7.15
N THR A 285 -7.77 -37.08 -7.83
CA THR A 285 -8.33 -38.35 -7.33
C THR A 285 -7.23 -39.38 -7.09
N ARG A 286 -6.35 -39.59 -8.08
CA ARG A 286 -5.20 -40.51 -7.98
C ARG A 286 -4.22 -40.08 -6.90
N TYR A 287 -3.91 -38.79 -6.82
CA TYR A 287 -3.00 -38.22 -5.81
C TYR A 287 -3.51 -38.42 -4.38
N ILE A 288 -4.80 -38.14 -4.12
CA ILE A 288 -5.41 -38.31 -2.79
C ILE A 288 -5.41 -39.78 -2.39
N ALA A 289 -5.75 -40.69 -3.29
CA ALA A 289 -5.72 -42.13 -3.02
C ALA A 289 -4.30 -42.61 -2.65
N ALA A 290 -3.28 -42.16 -3.38
CA ALA A 290 -1.89 -42.46 -3.08
C ALA A 290 -1.46 -41.86 -1.73
N ALA A 291 -1.79 -40.60 -1.46
CA ALA A 291 -1.46 -39.92 -0.21
C ALA A 291 -2.06 -40.60 1.02
N ARG A 292 -3.33 -41.05 0.94
CA ARG A 292 -3.98 -41.83 2.00
C ARG A 292 -3.28 -43.16 2.24
N LYS A 293 -2.91 -43.88 1.17
CA LYS A 293 -2.15 -45.14 1.27
C LYS A 293 -0.81 -44.95 2.00
N HIS A 294 -0.21 -43.77 1.92
CA HIS A 294 1.05 -43.42 2.57
C HIS A 294 0.87 -42.75 3.94
N GLY A 295 -0.36 -42.67 4.47
CA GLY A 295 -0.65 -42.10 5.79
C GLY A 295 -0.57 -40.57 5.88
N PHE A 296 -0.52 -39.85 4.75
CA PHE A 296 -0.42 -38.39 4.76
C PHE A 296 -1.75 -37.67 5.00
N LEU A 297 -2.88 -38.34 4.74
CA LEU A 297 -4.22 -37.81 4.94
C LEU A 297 -5.01 -38.87 5.72
N GLY A 298 -5.13 -38.67 7.04
CA GLY A 298 -5.99 -39.45 7.92
C GLY A 298 -7.47 -39.10 7.77
#